data_AF-S1P137-F1
#
_entry.id   AF-S1P137-F1
#
_cell.length_a   1.000
_cell.length_b   1.000
_cell.length_c   1.000
_cell.angle_alpha   90.00
_cell.angle_beta   90.00
_cell.angle_gamma   90.00
#
_symmetry.space_group_name_H-M   'P 1'
#
loop_
_entity.id
_entity.type
_entity.pdbx_description
1 polymer ?
#
loop_
_entity_poly.entity_id
_entity_poly.type
_entity_poly.pdbx_seq_one_letter_code
_entity_poly.pdbx_strand_id
1 'polypeptide(L)'
;MFTKTPIELLLKDFSNLLNKCQSVFDLVSSRRYNENLAILTTAEGYAIAEKAYIRCDQNNELQTKEVEAFVNAFDDFYFELKQVLFHDDDDITSLKKRLTTMQKQYEALTQSFNLL
;
A
#
# COMPACT_ATOMS: atom_id res chain seq x y z
N MET A 1 24.01 -9.31 10.05
CA MET A 1 23.90 -8.29 8.97
C MET A 1 22.86 -8.82 8.00
N PHE A 2 21.77 -8.08 7.75
CA PHE A 2 20.69 -8.57 6.88
C PHE A 2 21.22 -8.72 5.46
N THR A 3 21.23 -9.95 4.93
CA THR A 3 21.77 -10.34 3.61
C THR A 3 20.83 -10.03 2.45
N LYS A 4 19.78 -9.23 2.68
CA LYS A 4 18.75 -8.97 1.67
C LYS A 4 19.12 -7.82 0.75
N THR A 5 18.83 -7.95 -0.54
CA THR A 5 19.02 -6.88 -1.51
C THR A 5 18.01 -5.75 -1.30
N PRO A 6 18.27 -4.52 -1.78
CA PRO A 6 17.30 -3.43 -1.75
C PRO A 6 15.95 -3.81 -2.36
N ILE A 7 15.96 -4.58 -3.46
CA ILE A 7 14.77 -5.09 -4.14
C ILE A 7 13.97 -6.04 -3.23
N GLU A 8 14.62 -7.02 -2.61
CA GLU A 8 13.96 -7.96 -1.71
C GLU A 8 13.33 -7.27 -0.49
N LEU A 9 14.01 -6.23 0.02
CA LEU A 9 13.50 -5.42 1.12
C LEU A 9 12.31 -4.57 0.67
N LEU A 10 12.36 -3.98 -0.53
CA LEU A 10 11.27 -3.20 -1.09
C LEU A 10 10.02 -4.07 -1.32
N LEU A 11 10.18 -5.23 -1.97
CA LEU A 11 9.08 -6.16 -2.20
C LEU A 11 8.43 -6.61 -0.90
N LYS A 12 9.24 -6.88 0.14
CA LYS A 12 8.73 -7.17 1.48
C LYS A 12 7.94 -5.99 2.06
N ASP A 13 8.46 -4.77 1.93
CA ASP A 13 7.83 -3.56 2.46
C ASP A 13 6.48 -3.30 1.76
N PHE A 14 6.42 -3.41 0.43
CA PHE A 14 5.20 -3.27 -0.36
C PHE A 14 4.19 -4.40 -0.14
N SER A 15 4.64 -5.64 0.05
CA SER A 15 3.76 -6.74 0.44
C SER A 15 3.10 -6.48 1.79
N ASN A 16 3.86 -6.01 2.78
CA ASN A 16 3.33 -5.66 4.09
C ASN A 16 2.35 -4.48 4.00
N LEU A 17 2.66 -3.48 3.17
CA LEU A 17 1.79 -2.34 2.92
C LEU A 17 0.45 -2.81 2.33
N LEU A 18 0.49 -3.62 1.28
CA LEU A 18 -0.70 -4.18 0.65
C LEU A 18 -1.55 -5.00 1.62
N ASN A 19 -0.92 -5.82 2.47
CA ASN A 19 -1.63 -6.58 3.50
C ASN A 19 -2.31 -5.67 4.53
N LYS A 20 -1.70 -4.53 4.89
CA LYS A 20 -2.31 -3.55 5.77
C LYS A 20 -3.48 -2.82 5.10
N CYS A 21 -3.34 -2.45 3.82
CA CYS A 21 -4.42 -1.90 3.01
C CYS A 21 -5.61 -2.87 2.91
N GLN A 22 -5.36 -4.17 2.71
CA GLN A 22 -6.40 -5.20 2.74
C GLN A 22 -7.06 -5.28 4.12
N SER A 23 -6.28 -5.31 5.19
CA SER A 23 -6.79 -5.41 6.57
C SER A 23 -7.69 -4.24 6.93
N VAL A 24 -7.31 -3.00 6.57
CA VAL A 24 -8.14 -1.83 6.84
C VAL A 24 -9.37 -1.80 5.95
N PHE A 25 -9.27 -2.21 4.68
CA PHE A 25 -10.42 -2.35 3.80
C PHE A 25 -11.46 -3.32 4.38
N ASP A 26 -11.03 -4.50 4.83
CA ASP A 26 -11.91 -5.51 5.43
C ASP A 26 -12.57 -4.97 6.70
N LEU A 27 -11.83 -4.18 7.49
CA LEU A 27 -12.33 -3.53 8.68
C LEU A 27 -13.42 -2.50 8.34
N VAL A 28 -13.14 -1.53 7.47
CA VAL A 28 -14.10 -0.45 7.14
C VAL A 28 -15.29 -0.95 6.30
N SER A 29 -15.15 -2.08 5.63
CA SER A 29 -16.26 -2.74 4.91
C SER A 29 -17.31 -3.35 5.86
N SER A 30 -17.01 -3.48 7.15
CA SER A 30 -17.96 -3.95 8.15
C SER A 30 -18.89 -2.82 8.60
N ARG A 31 -20.21 -3.08 8.68
CA ARG A 31 -21.24 -2.11 9.12
C ARG A 31 -20.97 -1.44 10.47
N ARG A 32 -20.17 -2.07 11.34
CA ARG A 32 -19.78 -1.54 12.66
C ARG A 32 -18.34 -1.96 12.91
N TYR A 33 -17.41 -1.12 12.51
CA TYR A 33 -16.00 -1.34 12.76
C TYR A 33 -15.50 -0.45 13.90
N ASN A 34 -14.36 -0.84 14.48
CA ASN A 34 -13.71 -0.03 15.48
C ASN A 34 -12.91 1.07 14.77
N GLU A 35 -13.41 2.31 14.81
CA GLU A 35 -12.81 3.48 14.16
C GLU A 35 -11.36 3.70 14.62
N ASN A 36 -11.08 3.59 15.92
CA ASN A 36 -9.72 3.73 16.45
C ASN A 36 -8.77 2.68 15.87
N LEU A 37 -9.25 1.44 15.71
CA LEU A 37 -8.47 0.37 15.10
C LEU A 37 -8.23 0.65 13.61
N ALA A 38 -9.22 1.20 12.88
CA ALA A 38 -9.08 1.55 11.48
C ALA A 38 -8.08 2.70 11.28
N ILE A 39 -8.15 3.74 12.11
CA ILE A 39 -7.19 4.85 12.11
C ILE A 39 -5.78 4.35 12.42
N LEU A 40 -5.63 3.52 13.46
CA LEU A 40 -4.32 2.95 13.82
C LEU A 40 -3.74 2.10 12.68
N THR A 41 -4.55 1.22 12.09
CA THR A 41 -4.14 0.37 10.96
C THR A 41 -3.75 1.22 9.74
N THR A 42 -4.46 2.32 9.49
CA THR A 42 -4.16 3.28 8.43
C THR A 42 -2.82 3.97 8.67
N ALA A 43 -2.55 4.41 9.90
CA ALA A 43 -1.28 5.02 10.28
C ALA A 43 -0.10 4.04 10.17
N GLU A 44 -0.30 2.78 10.55
CA GLU A 44 0.70 1.72 10.33
C GLU A 44 1.02 1.52 8.84
N GLY A 45 0.00 1.53 7.98
CA GLY A 45 0.18 1.48 6.53
C GLY A 45 1.04 2.64 6.03
N TYR A 46 0.69 3.87 6.42
CA TYR A 46 1.47 5.06 6.02
C TYR A 46 2.93 5.00 6.50
N ALA A 47 3.18 4.54 7.73
CA ALA A 47 4.55 4.38 8.24
C ALA A 47 5.37 3.35 7.44
N ILE A 48 4.74 2.28 6.93
CA ILE A 48 5.40 1.32 6.05
C ILE A 48 5.70 1.96 4.68
N ALA A 49 4.79 2.77 4.14
CA ALA A 49 4.98 3.49 2.89
C ALA A 49 6.17 4.45 2.97
N GLU A 50 6.22 5.32 3.99
CA GLU A 50 7.34 6.26 4.20
C GLU A 50 8.70 5.54 4.30
N LYS A 51 8.74 4.40 5.00
CA LYS A 51 9.94 3.57 5.07
C LYS A 51 10.37 3.04 3.70
N ALA A 52 9.40 2.68 2.84
CA ALA A 52 9.67 2.24 1.48
C ALA A 52 10.14 3.41 0.59
N TYR A 53 9.56 4.61 0.74
CA TYR A 53 9.97 5.81 -0.01
C TYR A 53 11.44 6.16 0.28
N ILE A 54 11.84 6.19 1.55
CA ILE A 54 13.23 6.40 1.94
C ILE A 54 14.16 5.37 1.28
N ARG A 55 13.71 4.11 1.14
CA ARG A 55 14.50 3.08 0.46
C ARG A 55 14.65 3.38 -1.03
N CYS A 56 13.58 3.81 -1.71
CA CYS A 56 13.64 4.20 -3.12
C CYS A 56 14.53 5.43 -3.36
N ASP A 57 14.51 6.40 -2.43
CA ASP A 57 15.37 7.58 -2.51
C ASP A 57 16.86 7.24 -2.33
N GLN A 58 17.15 6.23 -1.51
CA GLN A 58 18.52 5.79 -1.22
C GLN A 58 19.10 4.83 -2.27
N ASN A 59 18.27 4.25 -3.14
CA ASN A 59 18.68 3.19 -4.08
C ASN A 59 18.08 3.50 -5.46
N ASN A 60 18.87 4.13 -6.34
CA ASN A 60 18.41 4.58 -7.67
C ASN A 60 17.88 3.44 -8.54
N GLU A 61 18.36 2.21 -8.35
CA GLU A 61 17.86 1.02 -9.05
C GLU A 61 16.40 0.69 -8.74
N LEU A 62 15.85 1.23 -7.65
CA LEU A 62 14.44 1.08 -7.27
C LEU A 62 13.53 2.16 -7.87
N GLN A 63 14.08 3.18 -8.53
CA GLN A 63 13.31 4.27 -9.13
C GLN A 63 12.79 3.86 -10.52
N THR A 64 12.03 2.77 -10.57
CA THR A 64 11.44 2.25 -11.81
C THR A 64 9.99 2.70 -11.97
N LYS A 65 9.45 2.59 -13.18
CA LYS A 65 8.06 2.94 -13.48
C LYS A 65 7.07 2.05 -12.72
N GLU A 66 7.45 0.80 -12.49
CA GLU A 66 6.63 -0.18 -11.76
C GLU A 66 6.55 0.17 -10.28
N VAL A 67 7.66 0.64 -9.69
CA VAL A 67 7.67 1.14 -8.31
C VAL A 67 6.79 2.38 -8.20
N GLU A 68 6.96 3.35 -9.11
CA GLU A 68 6.14 4.55 -9.18
C GLU A 68 4.64 4.22 -9.33
N ALA A 69 4.30 3.26 -10.19
CA ALA A 69 2.91 2.83 -10.40
C ALA A 69 2.30 2.20 -9.14
N PHE A 70 3.06 1.41 -8.39
CA PHE A 70 2.58 0.86 -7.11
C PHE A 70 2.38 1.96 -6.06
N VAL A 71 3.32 2.91 -5.95
CA VAL A 71 3.23 4.06 -5.04
C VAL A 71 1.99 4.91 -5.35
N ASN A 72 1.79 5.27 -6.62
CA ASN A 72 0.60 6.02 -7.04
C ASN A 72 -0.70 5.28 -6.73
N ALA A 73 -0.73 3.95 -6.91
CA ALA A 73 -1.90 3.14 -6.56
C ALA A 73 -2.17 3.10 -5.04
N PHE A 74 -1.11 3.11 -4.21
CA PHE A 74 -1.24 3.27 -2.77
C PHE A 74 -1.77 4.66 -2.40
N ASP A 75 -1.24 5.73 -2.97
CA ASP A 75 -1.66 7.11 -2.66
C ASP A 75 -3.14 7.32 -3.00
N ASP A 76 -3.59 6.80 -4.14
CA ASP A 76 -5.00 6.78 -4.53
C ASP A 76 -5.87 6.06 -3.48
N PHE A 77 -5.48 4.84 -3.09
CA PHE A 77 -6.19 4.07 -2.06
C PHE A 77 -6.20 4.80 -0.72
N TYR A 78 -5.07 5.34 -0.29
CA TYR A 78 -4.90 6.01 0.98
C TYR A 78 -5.71 7.32 1.04
N PHE A 79 -5.75 8.08 -0.05
CA PHE A 79 -6.58 9.26 -0.16
C PHE A 79 -8.06 8.93 0.00
N GLU A 80 -8.52 7.90 -0.70
CA GLU A 80 -9.92 7.47 -0.67
C GLU A 80 -10.30 6.87 0.69
N LEU A 81 -9.41 6.09 1.31
CA LEU A 81 -9.60 5.57 2.66
C LEU A 81 -9.80 6.69 3.68
N LYS A 82 -9.08 7.83 3.56
CA LYS A 82 -9.31 8.99 4.42
C LYS A 82 -10.69 9.63 4.21
N GLN A 83 -11.26 9.55 3.00
CA GLN A 83 -12.63 10.01 2.78
C GLN A 83 -13.63 9.12 3.54
N VAL A 84 -13.45 7.80 3.43
CA VAL A 84 -14.27 6.82 4.14
C VAL A 84 -14.19 6.97 5.66
N LEU A 85 -13.00 7.25 6.20
CA LEU A 85 -12.80 7.35 7.65
C LEU A 85 -13.28 8.67 8.27
N PHE A 86 -13.33 9.76 7.50
CA PHE A 86 -13.47 11.11 8.08
C PHE A 86 -14.55 12.00 7.45
N HIS A 87 -15.16 11.61 6.33
CA HIS A 87 -16.04 12.48 5.55
C HIS A 87 -17.40 11.86 5.20
N ASP A 88 -17.86 10.86 5.97
CA ASP A 88 -19.13 10.13 5.77
C ASP A 88 -19.29 9.52 4.35
N ASP A 89 -18.18 9.32 3.62
CA ASP A 89 -18.18 8.74 2.28
C ASP A 89 -18.18 7.21 2.37
N ASP A 90 -19.35 6.60 2.17
CA ASP A 90 -19.54 5.15 2.20
C ASP A 90 -19.24 4.46 0.85
N ASP A 91 -18.47 5.06 -0.08
CA ASP A 91 -18.10 4.42 -1.35
C ASP A 91 -17.01 3.32 -1.19
N ILE A 92 -17.36 2.29 -0.41
CA ILE A 92 -16.58 1.06 -0.24
C ILE A 92 -16.35 0.34 -1.58
N THR A 93 -17.24 0.54 -2.57
CA THR A 93 -17.10 -0.06 -3.90
C THR A 93 -15.93 0.54 -4.65
N SER A 94 -15.78 1.86 -4.61
CA SER A 94 -14.63 2.54 -5.18
C SER A 94 -13.34 2.20 -4.41
N LEU A 95 -13.40 2.15 -3.07
CA LEU A 95 -12.22 1.79 -2.26
C LEU A 95 -11.70 0.38 -2.61
N LYS A 96 -12.62 -0.57 -2.84
CA LYS A 96 -12.29 -1.92 -3.32
C LYS A 96 -11.60 -1.92 -4.68
N LYS A 97 -12.03 -1.04 -5.60
CA LYS A 97 -11.38 -0.90 -6.92
C LYS A 97 -9.95 -0.40 -6.77
N ARG A 98 -9.71 0.59 -5.89
CA ARG A 98 -8.35 1.09 -5.59
C ARG A 98 -7.45 -0.01 -5.04
N LEU A 99 -7.95 -0.79 -4.08
CA LEU A 99 -7.23 -1.93 -3.52
C LEU A 99 -6.87 -2.96 -4.60
N THR A 100 -7.83 -3.29 -5.48
CA THR A 100 -7.60 -4.22 -6.59
C THR A 100 -6.57 -3.68 -7.59
N THR A 101 -6.57 -2.38 -7.86
CA THR A 101 -5.53 -1.74 -8.68
C THR A 101 -4.17 -1.86 -8.03
N MET A 102 -4.05 -1.58 -6.73
CA MET A 102 -2.81 -1.72 -5.98
C MET A 102 -2.28 -3.17 -6.00
N GLN A 103 -3.16 -4.17 -5.87
CA GLN A 103 -2.80 -5.60 -6.03
C GLN A 103 -2.20 -5.88 -7.41
N LYS A 104 -2.83 -5.40 -8.49
CA LYS A 104 -2.33 -5.58 -9.87
C LYS A 104 -0.96 -4.92 -10.08
N GLN A 105 -0.75 -3.72 -9.53
CA GLN A 105 0.55 -3.05 -9.64
C GLN A 105 1.63 -3.80 -8.85
N TYR A 106 1.29 -4.39 -7.70
CA TYR A 106 2.22 -5.23 -6.96
C TYR A 106 2.61 -6.50 -7.75
N GLU A 107 1.64 -7.16 -8.39
CA GLU A 107 1.91 -8.30 -9.26
C GLU A 107 2.84 -7.92 -10.42
N ALA A 108 2.55 -6.82 -11.11
CA ALA A 108 3.39 -6.30 -12.20
C ALA A 108 4.82 -6.00 -11.72
N LEU A 109 4.97 -5.37 -10.55
CA LEU A 109 6.27 -5.08 -9.94
C LEU A 109 7.05 -6.34 -9.60
N THR A 110 6.40 -7.35 -9.01
CA THR A 110 7.08 -8.61 -8.70
C THR A 110 7.54 -9.33 -9.96
N GLN A 111 6.77 -9.24 -11.05
CA GLN A 111 7.17 -9.79 -12.34
C GLN A 111 8.35 -9.03 -12.94
N SER A 112 8.37 -7.69 -12.86
CA SER A 112 9.48 -6.89 -13.40
C SER A 112 10.81 -7.20 -12.71
N PHE A 113 10.80 -7.39 -11.39
CA PHE A 113 12.01 -7.76 -10.63
C PHE A 113 12.41 -9.23 -10.75
N ASN A 114 11.50 -10.14 -11.11
CA ASN A 114 11.82 -11.55 -11.39
C ASN A 114 12.37 -11.76 -12.82
N LEU A 115 12.25 -10.75 -13.70
CA LEU A 115 12.74 -10.76 -15.07
C LEU A 115 14.08 -10.02 -15.24
N LEU A 116 14.57 -9.38 -14.17
CA LEU A 116 15.87 -8.70 -14.06
C LEU A 116 16.90 -9.62 -13.39
#